data_AF-A0A1T4SQ87-F1
#
_entry.id   AF-A0A1T4SQ87-F1
#
_cell.length_a   1.000
_cell.length_b   1.000
_cell.length_c   1.000
_cell.angle_alpha   90.00
_cell.angle_beta   90.00
_cell.angle_gamma   90.00
#
_symmetry.space_group_name_H-M   'P 1'
#
loop_
_entity.id
_entity.type
_entity.pdbx_description
1 polymer ?
#
loop_
_entity_poly.entity_id
_entity_poly.type
_entity_poly.pdbx_seq_one_letter_code
_entity_poly.pdbx_strand_id
1 'polypeptide(L)'
;MQEVYQLFVTMLAKYVDKYDKTDKFFLIGYNNAAFDNAFLRAWFVQNGDSYFGSWFWANGIDVMVMATEYLLDRRQKMIDFKLKTVALEMGIPVDEGRLHDASYDIYLTWSIYHIINHYRKKPAA
;
A
#
# COMPACT_ATOMS: atom_id res chain seq x y z
N MET A 1 1.85 -22.79 5.21
CA MET A 1 1.05 -21.55 5.21
C MET A 1 0.74 -21.07 6.63
N GLN A 2 0.21 -21.93 7.50
CA GLN A 2 -0.13 -21.58 8.88
C GLN A 2 1.07 -21.06 9.70
N GLU A 3 2.27 -21.59 9.50
CA GLU A 3 3.50 -21.08 10.13
C GLU A 3 3.81 -19.63 9.74
N VAL A 4 3.78 -19.31 8.43
CA VAL A 4 4.00 -17.94 7.93
C VAL A 4 2.90 -17.00 8.44
N TYR A 5 1.66 -17.47 8.50
CA TYR A 5 0.56 -16.73 9.09
C TYR A 5 0.83 -16.39 10.57
N GLN A 6 1.29 -17.35 11.38
CA GLN A 6 1.63 -17.12 12.78
C GLN A 6 2.78 -16.12 12.93
N LEU A 7 3.83 -16.23 12.10
CA LEU A 7 4.92 -15.26 12.08
C LEU A 7 4.41 -13.85 11.73
N PHE A 8 3.50 -13.75 10.76
CA PHE A 8 2.91 -12.49 10.36
C PHE A 8 2.10 -11.84 11.49
N VAL A 9 1.14 -12.53 12.10
CA VAL A 9 0.33 -11.96 13.18
C VAL A 9 1.14 -11.70 14.45
N THR A 10 2.17 -12.51 14.73
CA THR A 10 3.11 -12.25 15.83
C THR A 10 3.90 -10.98 15.61
N MET A 11 4.29 -10.69 14.36
CA MET A 11 4.92 -9.41 14.02
C MET A 11 3.94 -8.24 14.17
N LEU A 12 2.69 -8.38 13.70
CA LEU A 12 1.66 -7.34 13.85
C LEU A 12 1.42 -6.99 15.34
N ALA A 13 1.34 -8.02 16.19
CA ALA A 13 1.12 -7.88 17.63
C ALA A 13 2.21 -7.08 18.38
N LYS A 14 3.35 -6.81 17.75
CA LYS A 14 4.39 -5.93 18.31
C LYS A 14 4.03 -4.45 18.26
N TYR A 15 3.11 -4.07 17.37
CA TYR A 15 2.77 -2.66 17.12
C TYR A 15 1.29 -2.33 17.24
N VAL A 16 0.41 -3.34 17.20
CA VAL A 16 -1.03 -3.18 17.33
C VAL A 16 -1.59 -4.17 18.34
N ASP A 17 -2.41 -3.69 19.27
CA ASP A 17 -3.30 -4.54 20.07
C ASP A 17 -4.60 -4.83 19.31
N LYS A 18 -4.77 -6.07 18.86
CA LYS A 18 -5.97 -6.51 18.13
C LYS A 18 -7.29 -6.38 18.92
N TYR A 19 -7.23 -6.24 20.24
CA TYR A 19 -8.42 -6.06 21.08
C TYR A 19 -8.81 -4.59 21.26
N ASP A 20 -7.89 -3.66 21.01
CA ASP A 20 -8.17 -2.23 20.99
C ASP A 20 -8.80 -1.84 19.64
N LYS A 21 -9.98 -1.24 19.69
CA LYS A 21 -10.72 -0.81 18.48
C LYS A 21 -10.15 0.47 17.87
N THR A 22 -9.31 1.19 18.60
CA THR A 22 -8.67 2.44 18.17
C THR A 22 -7.24 2.23 17.66
N ASP A 23 -6.64 1.07 17.96
CA ASP A 23 -5.28 0.73 17.55
C ASP A 23 -5.31 -0.24 16.37
N LYS A 24 -5.11 0.28 15.16
CA LYS A 24 -5.15 -0.50 13.91
C LYS A 24 -4.23 0.09 12.86
N PHE A 25 -3.70 -0.78 12.01
CA PHE A 25 -2.93 -0.37 10.85
C PHE A 25 -3.82 0.19 9.73
N PHE A 26 -3.30 1.18 9.01
CA PHE A 26 -3.77 1.49 7.66
C PHE A 26 -2.96 0.65 6.67
N LEU A 27 -3.63 -0.22 5.93
CA LEU A 27 -2.97 -0.96 4.85
C LEU A 27 -2.72 0.01 3.68
N ILE A 28 -1.45 0.20 3.32
CA ILE A 28 -1.01 1.08 2.23
C ILE A 28 -0.47 0.23 1.10
N GLY A 29 -0.91 0.48 -0.13
CA GLY A 29 -0.39 -0.20 -1.31
C GLY A 29 -0.84 0.47 -2.61
N TYR A 30 -0.30 0.02 -3.73
CA TYR A 30 -0.65 0.53 -5.05
C TYR A 30 -1.76 -0.33 -5.67
N ASN A 31 -2.94 0.24 -5.92
CA ASN A 31 -4.15 -0.54 -6.27
C ASN A 31 -4.55 -1.53 -5.16
N ASN A 32 -4.26 -1.17 -3.92
CA ASN A 32 -4.44 -1.98 -2.71
C ASN A 32 -5.90 -2.38 -2.48
N ALA A 33 -6.85 -1.45 -2.72
CA ALA A 33 -8.25 -1.71 -2.42
C ALA A 33 -8.82 -2.88 -3.24
N ALA A 34 -8.40 -2.99 -4.50
CA ALA A 34 -8.87 -4.02 -5.42
C ALA A 34 -8.06 -5.32 -5.33
N PHE A 35 -6.81 -5.26 -4.87
CA PHE A 35 -5.89 -6.40 -4.91
C PHE A 35 -5.38 -6.82 -3.52
N ASP A 36 -4.35 -6.16 -2.98
CA ASP A 36 -3.65 -6.61 -1.76
C ASP A 36 -4.58 -6.79 -0.56
N ASN A 37 -5.50 -5.84 -0.32
CA ASN A 37 -6.47 -5.93 0.76
C ASN A 37 -7.40 -7.15 0.61
N ALA A 38 -7.84 -7.46 -0.61
CA ALA A 38 -8.71 -8.62 -0.86
C ALA A 38 -7.96 -9.94 -0.65
N PHE A 39 -6.74 -10.04 -1.17
CA PHE A 39 -5.89 -11.23 -1.02
C PHE A 39 -5.49 -11.46 0.44
N LEU A 40 -5.08 -10.41 1.16
CA LEU A 40 -4.67 -10.52 2.56
C LEU A 40 -5.87 -10.91 3.45
N ARG A 41 -7.07 -10.35 3.20
CA ARG A 41 -8.29 -10.78 3.89
C ARG A 41 -8.64 -12.25 3.63
N ALA A 42 -8.56 -12.69 2.37
CA ALA A 42 -8.81 -14.08 2.03
C ALA A 42 -7.79 -15.01 2.71
N TRP A 43 -6.53 -14.60 2.80
CA TRP A 43 -5.49 -15.37 3.47
C TRP A 43 -5.75 -15.55 4.97
N PHE A 44 -6.27 -14.53 5.67
CA PHE A 44 -6.72 -14.67 7.06
C PHE A 44 -7.80 -15.75 7.20
N VAL A 45 -8.83 -15.69 6.36
CA VAL A 45 -9.94 -16.66 6.38
C VAL A 45 -9.44 -18.08 6.09
N GLN A 46 -8.52 -18.24 5.13
CA GLN A 46 -7.90 -19.53 4.81
C GLN A 46 -7.08 -20.11 5.97
N ASN A 47 -6.61 -19.28 6.90
CA ASN A 47 -5.91 -19.71 8.13
C ASN A 47 -6.85 -19.84 9.34
N GLY A 48 -8.17 -19.78 9.14
CA GLY A 48 -9.17 -19.91 10.20
C GLY A 48 -9.36 -18.66 11.05
N ASP A 49 -8.85 -17.51 10.62
CA ASP A 49 -8.99 -16.24 11.32
C ASP A 49 -9.95 -15.31 10.57
N SER A 50 -11.12 -15.04 11.15
CA SER A 50 -12.12 -14.12 10.57
C SER A 50 -11.98 -12.68 11.08
N TYR A 51 -10.93 -12.38 11.84
CA TYR A 51 -10.73 -11.11 12.55
C TYR A 51 -9.68 -10.21 11.89
N PHE A 52 -9.59 -10.21 10.55
CA PHE A 52 -8.74 -9.26 9.83
C PHE A 52 -8.97 -7.80 10.27
N GLY A 53 -10.23 -7.42 10.47
CA GLY A 53 -10.61 -6.08 10.94
C GLY A 53 -10.20 -5.75 12.37
N SER A 54 -9.69 -6.71 13.13
CA SER A 54 -9.06 -6.45 14.43
C SER A 54 -7.70 -5.79 14.26
N TRP A 55 -6.98 -6.08 13.17
CA TRP A 55 -5.64 -5.58 12.91
C TRP A 55 -5.61 -4.34 12.01
N PHE A 56 -6.52 -4.25 11.06
CA PHE A 56 -6.51 -3.21 10.02
C PHE A 56 -7.81 -2.42 10.00
N TRP A 57 -7.70 -1.11 9.74
CA TRP A 57 -8.85 -0.27 9.40
C TRP A 57 -9.57 -0.80 8.14
N ALA A 58 -10.87 -0.58 8.06
CA ALA A 58 -11.68 -1.02 6.92
C ALA A 58 -11.26 -0.31 5.62
N ASN A 59 -10.90 0.97 5.72
CA ASN A 59 -10.30 1.74 4.65
C ASN A 59 -8.77 1.62 4.69
N GLY A 60 -8.19 1.28 3.54
CA GLY A 60 -6.75 1.39 3.30
C GLY A 60 -6.40 2.74 2.66
N ILE A 61 -5.11 2.95 2.44
CA ILE A 61 -4.60 4.05 1.63
C ILE A 61 -4.18 3.47 0.28
N ASP A 62 -4.87 3.90 -0.78
CA ASP A 62 -4.55 3.48 -2.14
C ASP A 62 -3.67 4.53 -2.82
N VAL A 63 -2.40 4.18 -3.00
CA VAL A 63 -1.40 5.08 -3.57
C VAL A 63 -1.68 5.39 -5.04
N MET A 64 -2.34 4.48 -5.76
CA MET A 64 -2.75 4.74 -7.15
C MET A 64 -3.78 5.87 -7.21
N VAL A 65 -4.75 5.89 -6.29
CA VAL A 65 -5.75 6.96 -6.22
C VAL A 65 -5.10 8.29 -5.84
N MET A 66 -4.19 8.27 -4.86
CA MET A 66 -3.43 9.46 -4.47
C MET A 66 -2.59 10.01 -5.64
N ALA A 67 -1.90 9.14 -6.37
CA ALA A 67 -1.12 9.52 -7.54
C ALA A 67 -2.00 10.07 -8.67
N THR A 68 -3.23 9.56 -8.81
CA THR A 68 -4.20 10.08 -9.78
C THR A 68 -4.50 11.55 -9.52
N GLU A 69 -4.78 11.93 -8.26
CA GLU A 69 -4.98 13.33 -7.86
C GLU A 69 -3.74 14.18 -8.13
N TYR A 70 -2.55 13.67 -7.80
CA TYR A 70 -1.28 14.38 -8.00
C TYR A 70 -0.90 14.59 -9.47
N LEU A 71 -1.29 13.67 -10.36
CA LEU A 71 -0.95 13.67 -11.79
C LEU A 71 -2.13 14.08 -12.68
N LEU A 72 -3.19 14.71 -12.14
CA LEU A 72 -4.41 15.04 -12.89
C LEU A 72 -4.16 15.77 -14.21
N ASP A 73 -3.18 16.68 -14.24
CA ASP A 73 -2.81 17.50 -15.40
C ASP A 73 -2.00 16.75 -16.47
N ARG A 74 -1.41 15.60 -16.11
CA ARG A 74 -0.53 14.79 -16.96
C ARG A 74 -1.12 13.42 -17.31
N ARG A 75 -2.07 12.92 -16.52
CA ARG A 75 -2.63 11.56 -16.60
C ARG A 75 -3.05 11.17 -18.02
N GLN A 76 -3.69 12.07 -18.74
CA GLN A 76 -4.17 11.88 -20.12
C GLN A 76 -3.06 11.67 -21.16
N LYS A 77 -1.82 12.03 -20.84
CA LYS A 77 -0.64 11.86 -21.71
C LYS A 77 0.17 10.61 -21.38
N MET A 78 -0.13 9.96 -20.25
CA MET A 78 0.59 8.78 -19.78
C MET A 78 0.08 7.52 -20.51
N ILE A 79 1.01 6.64 -20.91
CA ILE A 79 0.72 5.40 -21.64
C ILE A 79 -0.14 4.41 -20.85
N ASP A 80 0.12 4.30 -19.55
CA ASP A 80 -0.70 3.55 -18.59
C ASP A 80 -0.56 4.17 -17.20
N PHE A 81 -1.16 3.55 -16.20
CA PHE A 81 -1.09 3.99 -14.81
C PHE A 81 -0.58 2.88 -13.88
N LYS A 82 0.37 2.09 -14.38
CA LYS A 82 1.05 1.07 -13.58
C LYS A 82 2.08 1.72 -12.66
N LEU A 83 2.46 1.00 -11.59
CA LEU A 83 3.41 1.47 -10.58
C LEU A 83 4.70 2.02 -11.19
N LYS A 84 5.33 1.27 -12.11
CA LYS A 84 6.53 1.70 -12.84
C LYS A 84 6.33 3.03 -13.56
N THR A 85 5.27 3.16 -14.35
CA THR A 85 5.00 4.34 -15.18
C THR A 85 4.77 5.56 -14.30
N VAL A 86 4.01 5.41 -13.21
CA VAL A 86 3.80 6.48 -12.24
C VAL A 86 5.09 6.87 -11.53
N ALA A 87 5.91 5.89 -11.12
CA ALA A 87 7.20 6.16 -10.48
C ALA A 87 8.11 6.99 -11.40
N LEU A 88 8.24 6.59 -12.67
CA LEU A 88 9.02 7.31 -13.68
C LEU A 88 8.48 8.72 -13.94
N GLU A 89 7.16 8.88 -14.08
CA GLU A 89 6.49 10.17 -14.26
C GLU A 89 6.74 11.12 -13.07
N MET A 90 6.93 10.57 -11.88
CA MET A 90 7.25 11.32 -10.66
C MET A 90 8.75 11.51 -10.44
N GLY A 91 9.59 11.14 -11.40
CA GLY A 91 11.05 11.31 -11.36
C GLY A 91 11.77 10.32 -10.44
N ILE A 92 11.12 9.22 -10.05
CA ILE A 92 11.73 8.15 -9.26
C ILE A 92 12.50 7.22 -10.21
N PRO A 93 13.81 6.99 -9.99
CA PRO A 93 14.56 6.02 -10.79
C PRO A 93 13.99 4.61 -10.64
N VAL A 94 13.74 3.94 -11.77
CA VAL A 94 13.26 2.55 -11.78
C VAL A 94 14.30 1.63 -12.39
N ASP A 95 14.67 0.60 -11.63
CA ASP A 95 15.46 -0.54 -12.10
C ASP A 95 14.51 -1.63 -12.60
N GLU A 96 14.44 -1.79 -13.93
CA GLU A 96 13.53 -2.75 -14.54
C GLU A 96 13.84 -4.20 -14.19
N GLY A 97 15.11 -4.52 -13.89
CA GLY A 97 15.53 -5.88 -13.53
C GLY A 97 15.03 -6.33 -12.15
N ARG A 98 14.50 -5.39 -11.35
CA ARG A 98 13.97 -5.64 -10.00
C ARG A 98 12.45 -5.55 -9.92
N LEU A 99 11.77 -5.25 -11.02
CA LEU A 99 10.32 -5.25 -11.06
C LEU A 99 9.77 -6.64 -10.75
N HIS A 100 8.62 -6.69 -10.08
CA HIS A 100 7.99 -7.91 -9.58
C HIS A 100 8.70 -8.59 -8.39
N ASP A 101 9.77 -7.98 -7.85
CA ASP A 101 10.18 -8.22 -6.48
C ASP A 101 9.26 -7.44 -5.54
N ALA A 102 8.57 -8.15 -4.64
CA ALA A 102 7.59 -7.55 -3.74
C ALA A 102 8.20 -6.42 -2.88
N SER A 103 9.47 -6.54 -2.48
CA SER A 103 10.14 -5.52 -1.68
C SER A 103 10.43 -4.26 -2.50
N TYR A 104 10.81 -4.43 -3.77
CA TYR A 104 11.01 -3.32 -4.69
C TYR A 104 9.70 -2.59 -5.03
N ASP A 105 8.62 -3.32 -5.25
CA ASP A 105 7.30 -2.73 -5.49
C ASP A 105 6.81 -1.95 -4.24
N ILE A 106 7.08 -2.46 -3.03
CA ILE A 106 6.85 -1.73 -1.77
C ILE A 106 7.68 -0.44 -1.73
N TYR A 107 8.96 -0.51 -2.10
CA TYR A 107 9.84 0.67 -2.13
C TYR A 107 9.33 1.76 -3.09
N LEU A 108 8.93 1.39 -4.31
CA LEU A 108 8.38 2.34 -5.28
C LEU A 108 7.06 2.94 -4.78
N THR A 109 6.18 2.10 -4.23
CA THR A 109 4.90 2.53 -3.67
C THR A 109 5.10 3.53 -2.53
N TRP A 110 6.03 3.24 -1.61
CA TRP A 110 6.38 4.13 -0.51
C TRP A 110 6.98 5.44 -1.02
N SER A 111 7.84 5.38 -2.02
CA SER A 111 8.49 6.57 -2.61
C SER A 111 7.46 7.52 -3.24
N ILE A 112 6.50 6.98 -3.99
CA ILE A 112 5.36 7.75 -4.54
C ILE A 112 4.54 8.38 -3.41
N TYR A 113 4.13 7.57 -2.43
CA TYR A 113 3.35 8.04 -1.28
C TYR A 113 4.07 9.16 -0.51
N HIS A 114 5.39 9.05 -0.33
CA HIS A 114 6.20 10.04 0.35
C HIS A 114 6.23 11.37 -0.38
N ILE A 115 6.44 11.36 -1.70
CA ILE A 115 6.44 12.58 -2.54
C ILE A 115 5.10 13.30 -2.42
N ILE A 116 3.98 12.57 -2.57
CA ILE A 116 2.63 13.15 -2.52
C ILE A 116 2.36 13.79 -1.15
N ASN A 117 2.68 13.10 -0.05
CA ASN A 117 2.45 13.65 1.28
C ASN A 117 3.37 14.82 1.61
N HIS A 118 4.61 14.79 1.16
CA HIS A 118 5.50 15.93 1.32
C HIS A 118 4.98 17.15 0.54
N TYR A 119 4.50 16.94 -0.69
CA TYR A 119 3.87 17.99 -1.49
C TYR A 119 2.65 18.60 -0.80
N ARG A 120 1.72 17.78 -0.28
CA ARG A 120 0.50 18.26 0.41
C ARG A 120 0.78 19.04 1.70
N LYS A 121 1.92 18.79 2.37
CA LYS A 121 2.31 19.48 3.60
C LYS A 121 3.02 20.80 3.36
N LYS A 122 3.38 21.16 2.12
CA LYS A 122 3.90 22.49 1.83
C LYS A 122 2.79 23.51 2.05
N PRO A 123 2.98 24.54 2.90
CA PRO A 123 2.00 25.61 3.01
C PRO A 123 1.79 26.23 1.63
N ALA A 124 0.54 26.48 1.26
CA ALA A 124 0.23 27.28 0.09
C ALA A 124 0.94 28.63 0.24
N ALA A 125 1.90 28.89 -0.66
CA ALA A 125 2.65 30.15 -0.71
C ALA A 125 1.72 31.30 -1.10
#